data_AF-A0AAP3BCW1-F1
#
_entry.id   AF-A0AAP3BCW1-F1
#
_cell.length_a   1.000
_cell.length_b   1.000
_cell.length_c   1.000
_cell.angle_alpha   90.00
_cell.angle_beta   90.00
_cell.angle_gamma   90.00
#
_symmetry.space_group_name_H-M   'P 1'
#
loop_
_entity.id
_entity.type
_entity.pdbx_description
1 polymer ?
#
loop_
_entity_poly.entity_id
_entity_poly.type
_entity_poly.pdbx_seq_one_letter_code
_entity_poly.pdbx_strand_id
1 'polypeptide(L)'
;MVVFTAAQGDETAYPYKERSHGLFTYYLLKKLQETKGNVTLGELGDYIQTQVKRQSVVTNGKLQSPAILTAPKLGNNWKNWKLK
;
A
#
# COMPACT_ATOMS: atom_id res chain seq x y z
N MET A 1 -8.02 -13.16 7.22
CA MET A 1 -7.46 -11.84 7.56
C MET A 1 -6.55 -11.40 6.42
N VAL A 2 -6.60 -10.11 6.06
CA VAL A 2 -5.71 -9.46 5.09
C VAL A 2 -5.04 -8.31 5.84
N VAL A 3 -3.72 -8.21 5.79
CA VAL A 3 -2.93 -7.19 6.49
C VAL A 3 -2.04 -6.50 5.47
N PHE A 4 -2.09 -5.17 5.44
CA PHE A 4 -1.21 -4.35 4.62
C PHE A 4 -0.13 -3.75 5.53
N THR A 5 1.14 -3.93 5.16
CA THR A 5 2.29 -3.35 5.88
C THR A 5 2.91 -2.22 5.07
N ALA A 6 3.40 -1.19 5.74
CA ALA A 6 4.01 -0.04 5.09
C ALA A 6 5.42 -0.32 4.54
N ALA A 7 6.09 -1.34 5.06
CA ALA A 7 7.46 -1.76 4.72
C ALA A 7 7.63 -3.26 4.99
N GLN A 8 8.69 -3.88 4.46
CA GLN A 8 9.00 -5.29 4.65
C GLN A 8 10.39 -5.50 5.27
N GLY A 9 10.51 -6.49 6.16
CA GLY A 9 11.79 -6.88 6.76
C GLY A 9 12.43 -5.73 7.53
N ASP A 10 13.67 -5.39 7.16
CA ASP A 10 14.46 -4.30 7.76
C ASP A 10 14.23 -2.94 7.07
N GLU A 11 13.30 -2.85 6.11
CA GLU A 11 12.95 -1.58 5.47
C GLU A 11 12.24 -0.65 6.45
N THR A 12 12.50 0.66 6.33
CA THR A 12 11.89 1.67 7.19
C THR A 12 10.69 2.33 6.51
N ALA A 13 9.58 2.43 7.22
CA ALA A 13 8.43 3.22 6.77
C ALA A 13 8.73 4.71 6.93
N TYR A 14 9.08 5.39 5.84
CA TYR A 14 9.48 6.79 5.90
C TYR A 14 8.29 7.75 5.80
N PRO A 15 8.36 8.90 6.49
CA PRO A 15 7.37 9.96 6.35
C PRO A 15 7.49 10.62 4.97
N TYR A 16 6.36 10.98 4.38
CA TYR A 16 6.31 11.83 3.19
C TYR A 16 6.18 13.29 3.62
N LYS A 17 7.33 13.95 3.83
CA LYS A 17 7.40 15.30 4.41
C LYS A 17 6.56 16.35 3.65
N GLU A 18 6.51 16.26 2.32
CA GLU A 18 5.73 17.17 1.47
C GLU A 18 4.21 17.05 1.68
N ARG A 19 3.74 15.93 2.23
CA ARG A 19 2.32 15.61 2.37
C ARG A 19 1.90 15.37 3.81
N SER A 20 2.76 15.59 4.80
CA SER A 20 2.50 15.39 6.24
C SER A 20 1.95 14.01 6.64
N HIS A 21 2.04 13.01 5.77
CA HIS A 21 1.58 11.64 5.98
C HIS A 21 2.73 10.66 5.74
N GLY A 22 2.62 9.42 6.23
CA GLY A 22 3.51 8.34 5.76
C GLY A 22 3.29 8.08 4.27
N LEU A 23 4.34 7.71 3.53
CA LEU A 23 4.26 7.37 2.10
C LEU A 23 3.14 6.36 1.80
N PHE A 24 3.11 5.28 2.58
CA PHE A 24 2.08 4.24 2.49
C PHE A 24 0.67 4.82 2.69
N THR A 25 0.45 5.52 3.79
CA THR A 25 -0.86 6.08 4.15
C THR A 25 -1.35 7.09 3.12
N TYR A 26 -0.44 7.92 2.60
CA TYR A 26 -0.77 8.89 1.56
C TYR A 26 -1.33 8.20 0.30
N TYR A 27 -0.64 7.21 -0.24
CA TYR A 27 -1.10 6.51 -1.45
C TYR A 27 -2.32 5.64 -1.21
N LEU A 28 -2.46 5.05 -0.01
CA LEU A 28 -3.66 4.35 0.41
C LEU A 28 -4.88 5.27 0.34
N LEU A 29 -4.82 6.42 1.02
CA LEU A 29 -5.92 7.38 1.04
C LEU A 29 -6.18 7.99 -0.34
N LYS A 30 -5.12 8.28 -1.10
CA LYS A 30 -5.22 8.79 -2.47
C LYS A 30 -6.01 7.84 -3.37
N LYS A 31 -5.68 6.54 -3.37
CA LYS A 31 -6.40 5.56 -4.19
C LYS A 31 -7.86 5.41 -3.77
N LEU A 32 -8.13 5.42 -2.46
CA LEU A 32 -9.48 5.36 -1.93
C LEU A 32 -10.31 6.57 -2.32
N GLN A 33 -9.72 7.77 -2.29
CA GLN A 33 -10.38 9.01 -2.73
C GLN A 33 -10.65 9.00 -4.25
N GLU A 34 -9.65 8.64 -5.07
CA GLU A 34 -9.77 8.56 -6.53
C GLU A 34 -10.86 7.59 -6.98
N THR A 35 -10.97 6.46 -6.30
CA THR A 35 -11.97 5.41 -6.62
C THR A 35 -13.29 5.59 -5.88
N LYS A 36 -13.40 6.60 -5.00
CA LYS A 36 -14.53 6.77 -4.06
C LYS A 36 -14.83 5.49 -3.27
N GLY A 37 -13.79 4.72 -2.95
CA GLY A 37 -13.87 3.42 -2.29
C GLY A 37 -14.28 2.24 -3.17
N ASN A 38 -14.59 2.45 -4.46
CA ASN A 38 -14.86 1.36 -5.40
C ASN A 38 -13.56 0.80 -5.98
N VAL A 39 -12.80 0.10 -5.14
CA VAL A 39 -11.55 -0.57 -5.49
C VAL A 39 -11.50 -1.94 -4.82
N THR A 40 -10.90 -2.90 -5.50
CA THR A 40 -10.64 -4.21 -4.92
C THR A 40 -9.37 -4.19 -4.06
N LEU A 41 -9.26 -5.07 -3.06
CA LEU A 41 -8.07 -5.16 -2.21
C LEU A 41 -6.81 -5.52 -3.01
N GLY A 42 -6.95 -6.29 -4.10
CA GLY A 42 -5.85 -6.60 -5.02
C GLY A 42 -5.34 -5.35 -5.73
N GLU A 43 -6.24 -4.61 -6.39
CA GLU A 43 -5.88 -3.36 -7.08
C GLU A 43 -5.33 -2.29 -6.13
N LEU A 44 -5.89 -2.19 -4.93
CA LEU A 44 -5.42 -1.27 -3.90
C LEU A 44 -4.00 -1.63 -3.48
N GLY A 45 -3.75 -2.91 -3.22
CA GLY A 45 -2.45 -3.44 -2.86
C GLY A 45 -1.38 -3.20 -3.92
N ASP A 46 -1.67 -3.58 -5.17
CA ASP A 46 -0.75 -3.43 -6.30
C ASP A 46 -0.42 -1.96 -6.58
N TYR A 47 -1.43 -1.08 -6.46
CA TYR A 47 -1.24 0.37 -6.58
C TYR A 47 -0.31 0.91 -5.50
N ILE A 48 -0.59 0.61 -4.22
CA ILE A 48 0.22 1.11 -3.10
C ILE A 48 1.65 0.61 -3.21
N GLN A 49 1.84 -0.68 -3.51
CA GLN A 49 3.17 -1.28 -3.64
C GLN A 49 3.98 -0.61 -4.77
N THR A 50 3.35 -0.37 -5.91
CA THR A 50 3.99 0.31 -7.06
C THR A 50 4.34 1.76 -6.73
N GLN A 51 3.40 2.52 -6.16
CA GLN A 51 3.60 3.94 -5.89
C GLN A 51 4.60 4.20 -4.78
N VAL A 52 4.51 3.46 -3.66
CA VAL A 52 5.44 3.62 -2.53
C VAL A 52 6.84 3.20 -2.93
N LYS A 53 7.01 2.11 -3.70
CA LYS A 53 8.34 1.68 -4.17
C LYS A 53 8.99 2.73 -5.07
N ARG A 54 8.25 3.34 -5.99
CA ARG A 54 8.79 4.40 -6.86
C ARG A 54 9.09 5.67 -6.08
N GLN A 55 8.16 6.11 -5.24
CA GLN A 55 8.27 7.39 -4.55
C GLN A 55 9.27 7.35 -3.38
N SER A 56 9.45 6.21 -2.73
CA SER A 56 10.44 6.05 -1.65
C SER A 56 11.87 6.27 -2.14
N VAL A 57 12.20 5.75 -3.33
CA VAL A 57 13.50 5.98 -3.98
C VAL A 57 13.68 7.46 -4.35
N VAL A 58 12.64 8.09 -4.92
CA VAL A 58 12.70 9.49 -5.37
C VAL A 58 12.77 10.48 -4.20
N THR A 59 11.97 10.29 -3.15
CA THR A 59 11.86 11.25 -2.04
C THR A 59 12.87 11.00 -0.94
N ASN A 60 13.15 9.74 -0.61
CA ASN A 60 13.98 9.38 0.55
C ASN A 60 15.32 8.73 0.17
N GLY A 61 15.56 8.45 -1.11
CA GLY A 61 16.77 7.76 -1.56
C GLY A 61 16.89 6.32 -1.04
N LYS A 62 15.82 5.76 -0.47
CA LYS A 62 15.80 4.43 0.14
C LYS A 62 14.57 3.65 -0.31
N LEU A 63 14.77 2.36 -0.55
CA LEU A 63 13.69 1.48 -0.94
C LEU A 63 12.72 1.28 0.23
N GLN A 64 11.43 1.40 -0.06
CA GLN A 64 10.34 1.00 0.83
C GLN A 64 9.32 0.20 0.01
N SER A 65 9.09 -1.03 0.41
CA SER A 65 8.28 -2.03 -0.29
C SER A 65 7.14 -2.47 0.62
N PRO A 66 5.92 -1.93 0.43
CA PRO A 66 4.74 -2.41 1.14
C PRO A 66 4.50 -3.89 0.85
N ALA A 67 4.11 -4.66 1.87
CA ALA A 67 3.75 -6.06 1.71
C ALA A 67 2.28 -6.30 2.10
N ILE A 68 1.69 -7.33 1.50
CA ILE A 68 0.32 -7.75 1.78
C ILE A 68 0.39 -9.17 2.30
N LEU A 69 0.01 -9.34 3.55
CA LEU A 69 -0.01 -10.62 4.23
C LEU A 69 -1.44 -11.13 4.30
N THR A 70 -1.66 -12.35 3.82
CA THR A 70 -2.98 -12.98 3.84
C THR A 70 -2.89 -14.35 4.48
N ALA A 71 -3.98 -14.76 5.13
CA ALA A 71 -4.07 -16.12 5.65
C ALA A 71 -4.05 -17.13 4.48
N PRO A 72 -3.23 -18.19 4.54
CA PRO A 72 -3.08 -19.15 3.44
C PRO A 72 -4.41 -19.74 2.95
N LYS A 73 -5.38 -19.91 3.86
CA LYS A 73 -6.72 -20.43 3.56
C LYS A 73 -7.57 -19.51 2.66
N LEU A 74 -7.24 -18.22 2.52
CA LEU A 74 -7.98 -17.29 1.65
C LEU A 74 -7.58 -17.41 0.16
N GLY A 75 -6.43 -18.01 -0.15
CA GLY A 75 -5.91 -18.10 -1.52
C GLY A 75 -5.83 -16.73 -2.21
N ASN A 76 -6.36 -16.62 -3.43
CA ASN A 76 -6.43 -15.37 -4.19
C ASN A 76 -7.79 -14.65 -4.11
N ASN A 77 -8.79 -15.23 -3.43
CA ASN A 77 -10.15 -14.67 -3.40
C ASN A 77 -10.21 -13.27 -2.77
N TRP A 78 -9.33 -12.99 -1.81
CA TRP A 78 -9.24 -11.69 -1.16
C TRP A 78 -8.96 -10.55 -2.13
N LYS A 79 -8.27 -10.83 -3.26
CA LYS A 79 -7.92 -9.79 -4.24
C LYS A 79 -9.16 -9.16 -4.85
N ASN A 80 -10.26 -9.91 -4.95
CA ASN A 80 -11.54 -9.46 -5.52
C ASN A 80 -12.46 -8.82 -4.47
N TRP A 81 -12.10 -8.82 -3.19
CA TRP A 81 -12.91 -8.21 -2.16
C TRP A 81 -12.91 -6.70 -2.34
N LYS A 82 -14.11 -6.11 -2.36
CA LYS A 82 -14.28 -4.66 -2.40
C LYS A 82 -14.33 -4.13 -0.99
N LEU A 83 -13.86 -2.90 -0.82
CA LEU A 83 -13.95 -2.20 0.46
C LEU A 83 -15.39 -1.74 0.78
N LYS A 84 -16.30 -1.77 -0.21
CA LYS A 84 -17.67 -1.27 -0.14
C LYS A 84 -18.66 -2.31 -0.64
#